data_AF-A0A7S1WF06-F1
#
_entry.id   AF-A0A7S1WF06-F1
#
_cell.length_a   1.000
_cell.length_b   1.000
_cell.length_c   1.000
_cell.angle_alpha   90.00
_cell.angle_beta   90.00
_cell.angle_gamma   90.00
#
_symmetry.space_group_name_H-M   'P 1'
#
loop_
_entity.id
_entity.type
_entity.pdbx_description
1 polymer ?
#
loop_
_entity_poly.entity_id
_entity_poly.type
_entity_poly.pdbx_seq_one_letter_code
_entity_poly.pdbx_strand_id
1 'polypeptide(L)'
;APAAAAAAAGGSSSSSSPPPMDPSQLDGHIQQLDGFLQTTVPHDSNGVNTLLQAYQRYSQSLQGFLNEFSKLGDAHPQANLLKQKITIFFELVKRLKDRCAEYASGLNIPTTA
;
A
#
# COMPACT_ATOMS: atom_id res chain seq x y z
N ALA A 1 49.17 44.65 8.38
CA ALA A 1 48.36 44.90 7.18
C ALA A 1 47.70 43.59 6.75
N PRO A 2 46.38 43.54 6.56
CA PRO A 2 45.62 42.37 6.14
C PRO A 2 45.27 42.42 4.63
N ALA A 3 45.22 41.27 3.94
CA ALA A 3 44.50 41.06 2.66
C ALA A 3 44.58 39.56 2.32
N ALA A 4 43.51 38.76 2.43
CA ALA A 4 42.33 38.67 1.57
C ALA A 4 42.55 37.79 0.33
N ALA A 5 41.81 36.66 0.28
CA ALA A 5 41.21 35.97 -0.89
C ALA A 5 41.11 34.46 -0.61
N ALA A 6 40.12 33.67 -1.02
CA ALA A 6 38.75 33.83 -1.48
C ALA A 6 38.27 32.39 -1.80
N ALA A 7 36.96 32.15 -1.63
CA ALA A 7 36.12 31.22 -2.39
C ALA A 7 36.38 29.68 -2.35
N ALA A 8 35.41 28.97 -1.75
CA ALA A 8 34.56 27.97 -2.43
C ALA A 8 33.55 27.45 -1.36
N ALA A 9 32.30 27.92 -1.33
CA ALA A 9 31.20 27.39 -2.13
C ALA A 9 31.16 25.85 -2.14
N GLY A 10 30.58 25.29 -1.08
CA GLY A 10 30.18 23.89 -1.01
C GLY A 10 28.83 23.82 -0.33
N GLY A 11 27.78 24.15 -1.09
CA GLY A 11 26.41 24.03 -0.62
C GLY A 11 26.13 22.59 -0.26
N SER A 12 25.90 22.32 1.03
CA SER A 12 25.21 21.13 1.46
C SER A 12 23.76 21.27 0.98
N SER A 13 23.52 20.87 -0.26
CA SER A 13 22.20 20.46 -0.71
C SER A 13 21.83 19.27 0.18
N SER A 14 21.22 19.55 1.33
CA SER A 14 20.39 18.60 2.03
C SER A 14 19.25 18.31 1.07
N SER A 15 19.49 17.35 0.17
CA SER A 15 18.44 16.69 -0.59
C SER A 15 17.50 16.12 0.47
N SER A 16 16.45 16.88 0.76
CA SER A 16 15.22 16.41 1.38
C SER A 16 14.55 15.49 0.38
N SER A 17 15.24 14.40 0.01
CA SER A 17 14.62 13.30 -0.69
C SER A 17 13.59 12.74 0.28
N PRO A 18 12.30 12.69 -0.09
CA PRO A 18 11.33 11.94 0.69
C PRO A 18 11.89 10.53 0.91
N PRO A 19 11.71 9.94 2.10
CA PRO A 19 12.27 8.63 2.39
C PRO A 19 11.85 7.66 1.28
N PRO A 20 12.79 6.87 0.73
CA PRO A 20 12.43 5.91 -0.28
C PRO A 20 11.41 4.96 0.32
N MET A 21 10.33 4.73 -0.43
CA MET A 21 9.27 3.80 -0.06
C MET A 21 9.87 2.44 0.29
N ASP A 22 9.84 2.09 1.57
CA ASP A 22 10.52 0.90 2.06
C ASP A 22 9.72 -0.36 1.70
N PRO A 23 10.32 -1.32 0.96
CA PRO A 23 9.64 -2.54 0.54
C PRO A 23 9.13 -3.40 1.71
N SER A 24 9.68 -3.21 2.91
CA SER A 24 9.26 -3.92 4.13
C SER A 24 7.94 -3.39 4.67
N GLN A 25 7.63 -2.10 4.49
CA GLN A 25 6.31 -1.58 4.86
C GLN A 25 5.20 -2.19 4.00
N LEU A 26 5.46 -2.32 2.69
CA LEU A 26 4.52 -2.95 1.77
C LEU A 26 4.36 -4.45 2.10
N ASP A 27 5.45 -5.12 2.47
CA ASP A 27 5.42 -6.52 2.92
C ASP A 27 4.55 -6.71 4.18
N GLY A 28 4.72 -5.84 5.18
CA GLY A 28 3.88 -5.86 6.39
C GLY A 28 2.40 -5.66 6.07
N HIS A 29 2.08 -4.74 5.14
CA HIS A 29 0.71 -4.53 4.66
C HIS A 29 0.15 -5.75 3.94
N ILE A 30 0.95 -6.41 3.09
CA ILE A 30 0.58 -7.65 2.40
C ILE A 30 0.27 -8.75 3.42
N GLN A 31 1.16 -9.00 4.38
CA GLN A 31 0.96 -10.03 5.40
C GLN A 31 -0.24 -9.74 6.29
N GLN A 32 -0.44 -8.49 6.71
CA GLN A 32 -1.63 -8.12 7.49
C GLN A 32 -2.92 -8.32 6.70
N LEU A 33 -2.95 -7.90 5.43
CA LEU A 33 -4.14 -8.03 4.59
C LEU A 33 -4.44 -9.50 4.27
N ASP A 34 -3.42 -10.30 3.96
CA ASP A 34 -3.58 -11.73 3.71
C ASP A 34 -4.05 -12.47 4.98
N GLY A 35 -3.44 -12.19 6.13
CA GLY A 35 -3.89 -12.72 7.41
C GLY A 35 -5.31 -12.28 7.77
N PHE A 36 -5.66 -11.02 7.48
CA PHE A 36 -7.02 -10.52 7.66
C PHE A 36 -8.01 -11.25 6.76
N LEU A 37 -7.67 -11.50 5.48
CA LEU A 37 -8.53 -12.26 4.56
C LEU A 37 -8.72 -13.73 4.95
N GLN A 38 -7.70 -14.34 5.56
CA GLN A 38 -7.77 -15.71 6.04
C GLN A 38 -8.57 -15.84 7.35
N THR A 39 -8.43 -14.87 8.25
CA THR A 39 -9.04 -14.91 9.59
C THR A 39 -10.41 -14.26 9.66
N THR A 40 -10.66 -13.26 8.83
CA THR A 40 -11.93 -12.52 8.83
C THR A 40 -12.95 -13.28 8.01
N VAL A 41 -13.70 -14.12 8.71
CA VAL A 41 -14.94 -14.71 8.20
C VAL A 41 -16.09 -13.82 8.71
N PRO A 42 -16.72 -12.99 7.86
CA PRO A 42 -17.84 -12.17 8.29
C PRO A 42 -19.06 -13.07 8.52
N HIS A 43 -19.24 -13.48 9.77
CA HIS A 43 -20.42 -14.21 10.22
C HIS A 43 -21.62 -13.30 10.48
N ASP A 44 -21.41 -11.98 10.52
CA ASP A 44 -22.42 -10.99 10.89
C ASP A 44 -22.18 -9.65 10.17
N SER A 45 -23.17 -8.75 10.22
CA SER A 45 -23.13 -7.36 9.74
C SER A 45 -21.90 -6.58 10.21
N ASN A 46 -21.38 -6.88 11.41
CA ASN A 46 -20.12 -6.30 11.90
C ASN A 46 -18.89 -6.76 11.10
N GLY A 47 -18.86 -8.02 10.65
CA GLY A 47 -17.77 -8.54 9.82
C GLY A 47 -17.76 -7.88 8.44
N VAL A 48 -18.94 -7.64 7.85
CA VAL A 48 -19.08 -6.96 6.55
C VAL A 48 -18.59 -5.51 6.63
N ASN A 49 -18.95 -4.78 7.68
CA ASN A 49 -18.42 -3.43 7.91
C ASN A 49 -16.90 -3.42 8.10
N THR A 50 -16.37 -4.42 8.82
CA THR A 50 -14.92 -4.53 9.04
C THR A 50 -14.17 -4.80 7.73
N LEU A 51 -14.70 -5.67 6.86
CA LEU A 51 -14.16 -5.90 5.52
C LEU A 51 -14.18 -4.63 4.66
N LEU A 52 -15.28 -3.87 4.72
CA LEU A 52 -15.41 -2.63 3.94
C LEU A 52 -14.43 -1.55 4.43
N GLN A 53 -14.28 -1.39 5.75
CA GLN A 53 -13.28 -0.48 6.32
C GLN A 53 -11.85 -0.91 5.96
N ALA A 54 -11.55 -2.21 6.05
CA ALA A 54 -10.27 -2.75 5.61
C ALA A 54 -10.04 -2.43 4.13
N TYR A 55 -11.04 -2.64 3.27
CA TYR A 55 -10.93 -2.37 1.84
C TYR A 55 -10.63 -0.91 1.55
N GLN A 56 -11.33 0.02 2.20
CA GLN A 56 -11.05 1.45 2.04
C GLN A 56 -9.63 1.81 2.50
N ARG A 57 -9.20 1.30 3.66
CA ARG A 57 -7.87 1.55 4.21
C ARG A 57 -6.78 1.02 3.29
N TYR A 58 -6.86 -0.23 2.87
CA TYR A 58 -5.84 -0.85 2.02
C TYR A 58 -5.85 -0.29 0.60
N SER A 59 -7.00 0.15 0.08
CA SER A 59 -7.08 0.86 -1.20
C SER A 59 -6.39 2.22 -1.14
N GLN A 60 -6.55 2.98 -0.05
CA GLN A 60 -5.80 4.22 0.15
C GLN A 60 -4.30 3.97 0.28
N SER A 61 -3.89 2.95 1.04
CA SER A 61 -2.47 2.57 1.13
C SER A 61 -1.91 2.19 -0.23
N LEU A 62 -2.63 1.38 -1.02
CA LEU A 62 -2.24 1.00 -2.39
C LEU A 62 -2.03 2.23 -3.27
N GLN A 63 -2.92 3.22 -3.18
CA GLN A 63 -2.80 4.45 -3.95
C GLN A 63 -1.58 5.28 -3.52
N GLY A 64 -1.29 5.33 -2.22
CA GLY A 64 -0.06 5.94 -1.68
C GLY A 64 1.19 5.24 -2.22
N PHE A 65 1.19 3.90 -2.19
CA PHE A 65 2.27 3.07 -2.72
C PHE A 65 2.49 3.26 -4.22
N LEU A 66 1.42 3.35 -5.02
CA LEU A 66 1.51 3.64 -6.46
C LEU A 66 2.05 5.04 -6.75
N ASN A 67 1.66 6.04 -5.95
CA ASN A 67 2.12 7.42 -6.09
C ASN A 67 3.61 7.53 -5.76
N GLU A 68 4.07 6.89 -4.68
CA GLU A 68 5.47 6.81 -4.29
C GLU A 68 6.31 6.02 -5.31
N PHE A 69 5.78 4.88 -5.79
CA PHE A 69 6.43 4.09 -6.85
C PHE A 69 6.62 4.91 -8.14
N SER A 70 5.62 5.70 -8.52
CA SER A 70 5.68 6.57 -9.71
C SER A 70 6.78 7.63 -9.61
N LYS A 71 7.20 8.02 -8.40
CA LYS A 71 8.30 8.97 -8.16
C LYS A 71 9.68 8.30 -8.18
N LEU A 72 9.75 6.99 -7.91
CA LEU A 72 11.00 6.25 -7.79
C LEU A 72 11.74 6.10 -9.14
N GLY A 73 10.98 6.11 -10.24
CA GLY A 73 11.48 5.97 -11.61
C GLY A 73 11.92 4.54 -11.96
N ASP A 74 11.78 4.15 -13.23
CA ASP A 74 12.12 2.79 -13.72
C ASP A 74 13.61 2.41 -13.54
N ALA A 75 14.49 3.39 -13.33
CA ALA A 75 15.92 3.17 -13.13
C ALA A 75 16.29 2.71 -11.70
N HIS A 76 15.33 2.66 -10.76
CA HIS A 76 15.63 2.25 -9.39
C HIS A 76 15.87 0.72 -9.30
N PRO A 77 16.95 0.26 -8.67
CA PRO A 77 17.28 -1.17 -8.60
C PRO A 77 16.21 -2.01 -7.88
N GLN A 78 15.38 -1.39 -7.03
CA GLN A 78 14.27 -2.06 -6.36
C GLN A 78 12.91 -1.87 -7.07
N ALA A 79 12.86 -1.17 -8.21
CA ALA A 79 11.60 -0.90 -8.92
C ALA A 79 10.88 -2.21 -9.31
N ASN A 80 11.61 -3.21 -9.81
CA ASN A 80 11.03 -4.50 -10.16
C ASN A 80 10.46 -5.25 -8.94
N LEU A 81 11.17 -5.19 -7.81
CA LEU A 81 10.73 -5.81 -6.55
C LEU A 81 9.47 -5.11 -6.02
N LEU A 82 9.47 -3.77 -5.98
CA LEU A 82 8.29 -3.00 -5.58
C LEU A 82 7.11 -3.28 -6.50
N LYS A 83 7.32 -3.34 -7.81
CA LYS A 83 6.27 -3.66 -8.79
C LYS A 83 5.64 -5.02 -8.52
N GLN A 84 6.46 -6.06 -8.25
CA GLN A 84 5.94 -7.38 -7.85
C GLN A 84 5.13 -7.30 -6.56
N LYS A 85 5.65 -6.63 -5.51
CA LYS A 85 4.92 -6.49 -4.24
C LYS A 85 3.62 -5.69 -4.39
N ILE A 86 3.62 -4.61 -5.16
CA ILE A 86 2.42 -3.82 -5.46
C ILE A 86 1.39 -4.68 -6.20
N THR A 87 1.84 -5.53 -7.12
CA THR A 87 0.95 -6.47 -7.83
C THR A 87 0.31 -7.46 -6.86
N ILE A 88 1.08 -8.06 -5.96
CA ILE A 88 0.56 -8.98 -4.92
C ILE A 88 -0.44 -8.24 -4.02
N PHE A 89 -0.08 -7.03 -3.56
CA PHE A 89 -0.95 -6.23 -2.71
C PHE A 89 -2.26 -5.85 -3.42
N PHE A 90 -2.19 -5.50 -4.71
CA PHE A 90 -3.36 -5.25 -5.54
C PHE A 90 -4.27 -6.48 -5.65
N GLU A 91 -3.71 -7.67 -5.86
CA GLU A 91 -4.49 -8.91 -5.91
C GLU A 91 -5.21 -9.20 -4.59
N LEU A 92 -4.54 -8.96 -3.45
CA LEU A 92 -5.16 -9.12 -2.14
C LEU A 92 -6.30 -8.11 -1.92
N VAL A 93 -6.11 -6.84 -2.28
CA VAL A 93 -7.18 -5.82 -2.21
C VAL A 93 -8.34 -6.20 -3.12
N LYS A 94 -8.06 -6.77 -4.30
CA LYS A 94 -9.09 -7.28 -5.21
C LYS A 94 -9.87 -8.44 -4.57
N ARG A 95 -9.20 -9.41 -3.93
CA ARG A 95 -9.87 -10.51 -3.20
C ARG A 95 -10.73 -9.98 -2.05
N LEU A 96 -10.26 -8.96 -1.36
CA LEU A 96 -11.03 -8.29 -0.30
C LEU A 96 -12.30 -7.65 -0.83
N LYS A 97 -12.20 -6.97 -1.98
CA LYS A 97 -13.37 -6.42 -2.68
C LYS A 97 -14.35 -7.53 -3.08
N ASP A 98 -13.83 -8.63 -3.61
CA ASP A 98 -14.62 -9.78 -4.06
C ASP A 98 -15.39 -10.41 -2.90
N ARG A 99 -14.73 -10.63 -1.75
CA ARG A 99 -15.38 -11.03 -0.50
C ARG A 99 -16.48 -10.04 -0.10
N CYS A 100 -16.18 -8.74 -0.08
CA CYS A 100 -17.19 -7.72 0.22
C CYS A 100 -18.42 -7.82 -0.70
N ALA A 101 -18.20 -8.04 -2.00
CA ALA A 101 -19.26 -8.20 -2.99
C ALA A 101 -20.03 -9.52 -2.82
N GLU A 102 -19.34 -10.61 -2.49
CA GLU A 102 -19.91 -11.93 -2.18
C GLU A 102 -20.84 -11.85 -0.97
N TYR A 103 -20.45 -11.16 0.10
CA TYR A 103 -21.32 -10.97 1.27
C TYR A 103 -22.45 -9.97 1.04
N ALA A 104 -22.20 -8.90 0.28
CA ALA A 104 -23.27 -7.98 -0.15
C ALA A 104 -24.32 -8.69 -1.03
N SER A 105 -23.89 -9.66 -1.85
CA SER A 105 -24.76 -10.46 -2.72
C SER A 105 -25.36 -11.68 -2.00
N GLY A 106 -24.65 -12.24 -1.02
CA GLY A 106 -25.06 -13.37 -0.19
C GLY A 106 -26.13 -13.02 0.84
N LEU A 107 -26.32 -11.73 1.13
CA LEU A 107 -27.53 -11.24 1.82
C LEU A 107 -28.80 -11.29 0.95
N ASN A 108 -28.68 -11.66 -0.32
CA ASN A 108 -29.78 -11.79 -1.27
C ASN A 108 -30.05 -13.23 -1.74
N ILE A 109 -29.52 -14.27 -1.06
CA ILE A 109 -30.07 -15.62 -1.21
C ILE A 109 -31.30 -15.76 -0.28
N PRO A 110 -32.53 -15.83 -0.81
CA PRO A 110 -33.65 -16.32 -0.03
C PRO A 110 -33.34 -17.75 0.42
N THR A 111 -33.57 -18.04 1.70
CA THR A 111 -33.80 -19.39 2.23
C THR A 111 -34.42 -20.30 1.18
N THR A 112 -33.71 -21.33 0.75
CA THR A 112 -34.24 -22.50 0.06
C THR A 112 -33.16 -23.59 0.20
N ALA A 113 -33.33 -24.74 0.84
CA ALA A 113 -34.47 -25.42 1.44
C ALA A 113 -33.97 -26.30 2.60
#